data_AF-A0A7K5KYA4-F1
#
_entry.id   AF-A0A7K5KYA4-F1
#
_cell.length_a   1.000
_cell.length_b   1.000
_cell.length_c   1.000
_cell.angle_alpha   90.00
_cell.angle_beta   90.00
_cell.angle_gamma   90.00
#
_symmetry.space_group_name_H-M   'P 1'
#
loop_
_entity.id
_entity.type
_entity.pdbx_description
1 polymer ?
#
loop_
_entity_poly.entity_id
_entity_poly.type
_entity_poly.pdbx_seq_one_letter_code
_entity_poly.pdbx_strand_id
1 'polypeptide(L)'
;LLRSSQPLTGPNRRRCREDEKLLGSILDEEERGFIIDTRSAQAAKQARMSGGGTEPKSSYPQWRRLHRALDRGRPLQESFVRLVEACSDPAPSMERWLSRLDSSRWLGHVKAALSTACLAAQCLDREGSKVLVHGAEGTDTTLLVTALAQLILDPSCRTLEGFQGLLEREWIEVRVGALRRVGGSWPGWVFSPRIPHGVPQAGHPFQLRCARSASSHGRGKQEAPLFLLFLDCVWQLSRQFPFSLEFGEQLLLTLFDNAYASAYGTFLCNNEKERSVLCKVKESTHSLWAWLNQPEEKQKLLNPLYSRNPLVIWPSVEPQSIQLWQGLFLRWIRPSQHLDEAWAEIQKLVKGN
;
A
#
# COMPACT_ATOMS: atom_id res chain seq x y z
N LEU A 1 2.43 -8.86 -12.24
CA LEU A 1 1.78 -8.82 -10.90
C LEU A 1 0.28 -8.75 -11.10
N LEU A 2 -0.47 -9.58 -10.37
CA LEU A 2 -1.93 -9.66 -10.41
C LEU A 2 -2.50 -9.46 -9.01
N ARG A 3 -3.77 -9.07 -8.93
CA ARG A 3 -4.51 -9.00 -7.67
C ARG A 3 -5.95 -9.47 -7.84
N SER A 4 -6.51 -10.03 -6.77
CA SER A 4 -7.92 -10.42 -6.71
C SER A 4 -8.45 -10.44 -5.27
N SER A 5 -9.76 -10.71 -5.14
CA SER A 5 -10.35 -11.25 -3.91
C SER A 5 -10.11 -12.77 -3.84
N GLN A 6 -10.50 -13.37 -2.72
CA GLN A 6 -10.44 -14.82 -2.55
C GLN A 6 -11.39 -15.57 -3.52
N PRO A 7 -11.08 -16.81 -3.90
CA PRO A 7 -12.01 -17.65 -4.66
C PRO A 7 -13.15 -18.15 -3.78
N LEU A 8 -14.34 -18.31 -4.37
CA LEU A 8 -15.56 -18.76 -3.67
C LEU A 8 -15.71 -20.29 -3.66
N THR A 9 -14.68 -20.99 -3.17
CA THR A 9 -14.68 -22.46 -3.15
C THR A 9 -15.69 -23.03 -2.14
N GLY A 10 -15.92 -22.34 -1.03
CA GLY A 10 -16.79 -22.78 0.05
C GLY A 10 -16.39 -24.11 0.71
N PRO A 11 -17.22 -24.63 1.64
CA PRO A 11 -16.94 -25.89 2.32
C PRO A 11 -16.94 -27.09 1.35
N ASN A 12 -17.71 -27.01 0.27
CA ASN A 12 -17.88 -28.07 -0.74
C ASN A 12 -16.77 -28.08 -1.80
N ARG A 13 -15.75 -27.21 -1.69
CA ARG A 13 -14.64 -27.10 -2.66
C ARG A 13 -15.13 -26.94 -4.11
N ARG A 14 -16.12 -26.06 -4.30
CA ARG A 14 -16.63 -25.68 -5.62
C ARG A 14 -15.48 -25.19 -6.48
N ARG A 15 -15.56 -25.52 -7.77
CA ARG A 15 -14.58 -25.16 -8.79
C ARG A 15 -15.21 -24.23 -9.81
N CYS A 16 -14.40 -23.38 -10.41
CA CYS A 16 -14.80 -22.47 -11.48
C CYS A 16 -13.86 -22.72 -12.67
N ARG A 17 -14.38 -23.27 -13.77
CA ARG A 17 -13.54 -23.64 -14.93
C ARG A 17 -12.99 -22.39 -15.63
N GLU A 18 -13.76 -21.31 -15.61
CA GLU A 18 -13.40 -20.02 -16.20
C GLU A 18 -12.24 -19.38 -15.43
N ASP A 19 -12.25 -19.47 -14.10
CA ASP A 19 -11.17 -18.99 -13.23
C ASP A 19 -9.89 -19.84 -13.41
N GLU A 20 -10.03 -21.17 -13.45
CA GLU A 20 -8.93 -22.08 -13.72
C GLU A 20 -8.30 -21.79 -15.10
N LYS A 21 -9.13 -21.57 -16.13
CA LYS A 21 -8.67 -21.20 -17.47
C LYS A 21 -8.01 -19.82 -17.49
N LEU A 22 -8.55 -18.84 -16.76
CA LEU A 22 -7.97 -17.51 -16.65
C LEU A 22 -6.56 -17.57 -16.06
N LEU A 23 -6.41 -18.18 -14.89
CA LEU A 23 -5.10 -18.33 -14.24
C LEU A 23 -4.16 -19.25 -15.02
N GLY A 24 -4.68 -20.26 -15.72
CA GLY A 24 -3.91 -21.10 -16.63
C GLY A 24 -3.35 -20.32 -17.83
N SER A 25 -4.13 -19.42 -18.42
CA SER A 25 -3.72 -18.62 -19.59
C SER A 25 -2.64 -17.56 -19.29
N ILE A 26 -2.33 -17.33 -18.02
CA ILE A 26 -1.34 -16.34 -17.59
C ILE A 26 0.08 -16.94 -17.57
N LEU A 27 0.18 -18.26 -17.40
CA LEU A 27 1.43 -18.99 -17.34
C LEU A 27 1.68 -19.69 -18.68
N ASP A 28 2.92 -19.64 -19.16
CA ASP A 28 3.35 -20.53 -20.24
C ASP A 28 3.50 -21.98 -19.72
N GLU A 29 3.58 -22.98 -20.60
CA GLU A 29 3.51 -24.41 -20.22
C GLU A 29 4.56 -24.84 -19.17
N GLU A 30 5.75 -24.24 -19.20
CA GLU A 30 6.85 -24.54 -18.28
C GLU A 30 6.93 -23.58 -17.07
N GLU A 31 6.16 -22.47 -17.09
CA GLU A 31 6.21 -21.47 -16.04
C GLU A 31 5.44 -21.91 -14.78
N ARG A 32 5.89 -21.39 -13.64
CA ARG A 32 5.17 -21.49 -12.36
C ARG A 32 4.75 -20.11 -11.88
N GLY A 33 3.59 -20.07 -11.21
CA GLY A 33 3.05 -18.88 -10.58
C GLY A 33 3.06 -19.00 -9.06
N PHE A 34 3.09 -17.87 -8.36
CA PHE A 34 2.91 -17.79 -6.92
C PHE A 34 1.60 -17.11 -6.58
N ILE A 35 0.90 -17.65 -5.57
CA ILE A 35 -0.27 -17.01 -4.97
C ILE A 35 0.12 -16.58 -3.57
N ILE A 36 0.16 -15.28 -3.31
CA ILE A 36 0.41 -14.72 -1.99
C ILE A 36 -0.95 -14.40 -1.36
N ASP A 37 -1.38 -15.28 -0.46
CA ASP A 37 -2.58 -15.08 0.35
C ASP A 37 -2.16 -14.28 1.60
N THR A 38 -2.66 -13.04 1.73
CA THR A 38 -2.32 -12.13 2.82
C THR A 38 -2.97 -12.51 4.15
N ARG A 39 -3.73 -13.61 4.20
CA ARG A 39 -4.34 -14.14 5.42
C ARG A 39 -3.48 -15.22 6.04
N SER A 40 -3.63 -15.42 7.34
CA SER A 40 -3.13 -16.63 8.00
C SER A 40 -3.80 -17.88 7.43
N ALA A 41 -3.10 -19.02 7.47
CA ALA A 41 -3.68 -20.29 7.04
C ALA A 41 -4.97 -20.63 7.80
N GLN A 42 -5.06 -20.24 9.07
CA GLN A 42 -6.27 -20.40 9.90
C GLN A 42 -7.42 -19.51 9.40
N ALA A 43 -7.16 -18.24 9.11
CA ALA A 43 -8.18 -17.32 8.60
C ALA A 43 -8.67 -17.74 7.21
N ALA A 44 -7.78 -18.23 6.34
CA ALA A 44 -8.16 -18.78 5.03
C ALA A 44 -9.05 -20.04 5.17
N LYS A 45 -8.76 -20.91 6.15
CA LYS A 45 -9.59 -22.08 6.47
C LYS A 45 -10.97 -21.67 7.00
N GLN A 46 -11.05 -20.65 7.85
CA GLN A 46 -12.32 -20.10 8.33
C GLN A 46 -13.14 -19.48 7.19
N ALA A 47 -12.49 -18.70 6.33
CA ALA A 47 -13.15 -18.09 5.18
C ALA A 47 -13.77 -19.13 4.23
N ARG A 48 -13.12 -20.29 4.08
CA ARG A 48 -13.69 -21.43 3.35
C ARG A 48 -15.01 -21.90 3.93
N MET A 49 -15.13 -21.96 5.26
CA MET A 49 -16.38 -22.37 5.92
C MET A 49 -17.50 -21.36 5.70
N SER A 50 -17.17 -20.08 5.53
CA SER A 50 -18.13 -19.00 5.25
C SER A 50 -18.35 -18.72 3.76
N GLY A 51 -17.99 -19.66 2.87
CA GLY A 51 -18.25 -19.55 1.41
C GLY A 51 -17.10 -19.03 0.56
N GLY A 52 -16.04 -18.49 1.16
CA GLY A 52 -14.80 -18.09 0.47
C GLY A 52 -13.82 -19.25 0.26
N GLY A 53 -12.52 -19.00 0.34
CA GLY A 53 -11.51 -20.06 0.36
C GLY A 53 -10.19 -19.75 -0.34
N THR A 54 -9.61 -20.77 -0.98
CA THR A 54 -8.25 -20.76 -1.55
C THR A 54 -8.16 -21.72 -2.74
N GLU A 55 -7.20 -21.49 -3.64
CA GLU A 55 -6.95 -22.24 -4.87
C GLU A 55 -6.29 -23.61 -4.60
N PRO A 56 -7.01 -24.75 -4.64
CA PRO A 56 -6.40 -26.04 -4.31
C PRO A 56 -5.36 -26.46 -5.37
N LYS A 57 -4.23 -27.04 -4.92
CA LYS A 57 -3.14 -27.51 -5.82
C LYS A 57 -3.62 -28.50 -6.89
N SER A 58 -4.67 -29.27 -6.60
CA SER A 58 -5.29 -30.19 -7.57
C SER A 58 -5.95 -29.49 -8.75
N SER A 59 -6.44 -28.27 -8.56
CA SER A 59 -7.11 -27.48 -9.61
C SER A 59 -6.16 -26.45 -10.24
N TYR A 60 -5.14 -26.00 -9.50
CA TYR A 60 -4.18 -24.99 -9.94
C TYR A 60 -2.74 -25.53 -9.79
N PRO A 61 -2.34 -26.56 -10.57
CA PRO A 61 -1.10 -27.31 -10.33
C PRO A 61 0.19 -26.49 -10.54
N GLN A 62 0.16 -25.50 -11.43
CA GLN A 62 1.30 -24.60 -11.69
C GLN A 62 1.39 -23.43 -10.70
N TRP A 63 0.37 -23.22 -9.87
CA TRP A 63 0.32 -22.13 -8.91
C TRP A 63 0.67 -22.60 -7.49
N ARG A 64 1.74 -22.05 -6.92
CA ARG A 64 2.17 -22.32 -5.55
C ARG A 64 1.64 -21.25 -4.61
N ARG A 65 0.74 -21.62 -3.69
CA ARG A 65 0.26 -20.70 -2.65
C ARG A 65 1.22 -20.58 -1.48
N LEU A 66 1.41 -19.34 -1.02
CA LEU A 66 2.15 -18.95 0.17
C LEU A 66 1.22 -18.12 1.06
N HIS A 67 1.19 -18.42 2.36
CA HIS A 67 0.46 -17.61 3.34
C HIS A 67 1.38 -16.56 3.96
N ARG A 68 0.93 -15.31 3.99
CA ARG A 68 1.62 -14.14 4.57
C ARG A 68 0.63 -13.36 5.41
N ALA A 69 0.49 -13.75 6.67
CA ALA A 69 -0.50 -13.14 7.56
C ALA A 69 -0.20 -11.66 7.78
N LEU A 70 -1.07 -10.80 7.26
CA LEU A 70 -1.06 -9.36 7.49
C LEU A 70 -2.32 -8.99 8.28
N ASP A 71 -2.10 -8.27 9.38
CA ASP A 71 -3.20 -7.79 10.22
C ASP A 71 -3.98 -6.68 9.52
N ARG A 72 -5.29 -6.65 9.77
CA ARG A 72 -6.24 -5.71 9.17
C ARG A 72 -7.42 -5.47 10.11
N GLY A 73 -8.18 -4.40 9.90
CA GLY A 73 -9.35 -4.11 10.73
C GLY A 73 -8.96 -3.85 12.18
N ARG A 74 -9.71 -4.45 13.11
CA ARG A 74 -9.58 -4.20 14.55
C ARG A 74 -8.18 -4.45 15.13
N PRO A 75 -7.48 -5.59 14.89
CA PRO A 75 -6.12 -5.78 15.39
C PRO A 75 -5.15 -4.65 15.00
N LEU A 76 -5.20 -4.21 13.74
CA LEU A 76 -4.36 -3.12 13.25
C LEU A 76 -4.76 -1.77 13.85
N GLN A 77 -6.07 -1.52 14.03
CA GLN A 77 -6.57 -0.33 14.71
C GLN A 77 -6.11 -0.28 16.17
N GLU A 78 -6.17 -1.38 16.90
CA GLU A 78 -5.69 -1.45 18.29
C GLU A 78 -4.17 -1.25 18.38
N SER A 79 -3.40 -1.76 17.40
CA SER A 79 -1.97 -1.50 17.29
C SER A 79 -1.69 0.01 17.16
N PHE A 80 -2.38 0.68 16.24
CA PHE A 80 -2.23 2.11 16.02
C PHE A 80 -2.62 2.95 17.25
N VAL A 81 -3.72 2.62 17.92
CA VAL A 81 -4.12 3.31 19.17
C VAL A 81 -3.02 3.19 20.23
N ARG A 82 -2.49 1.98 20.46
CA ARG A 82 -1.38 1.78 21.42
C ARG A 82 -0.14 2.57 21.04
N LEU A 83 0.16 2.71 19.74
CA LEU A 83 1.28 3.53 19.27
C LEU A 83 1.04 5.01 19.59
N VAL A 84 -0.14 5.55 19.28
CA VAL A 84 -0.48 6.95 19.57
C VAL A 84 -0.38 7.21 21.08
N GLU A 85 -0.92 6.32 21.92
CA GLU A 85 -0.82 6.41 23.38
C GLU A 85 0.62 6.34 23.90
N ALA A 86 1.49 5.58 23.23
CA ALA A 86 2.92 5.53 23.56
C ALA A 86 3.61 6.85 23.20
N CYS A 87 3.31 7.39 22.01
CA CYS A 87 3.85 8.65 21.52
C CYS A 87 3.41 9.84 22.38
N SER A 88 2.16 9.88 22.84
CA SER A 88 1.61 10.97 23.67
C SER A 88 2.03 10.95 25.15
N ASP A 89 2.93 10.05 25.56
CA ASP A 89 3.46 10.03 26.92
C ASP A 89 4.41 11.23 27.12
N PRO A 90 4.15 12.16 28.07
CA PRO A 90 4.88 13.42 28.16
C PRO A 90 6.31 13.29 28.69
N ALA A 91 6.64 12.21 29.40
CA ALA A 91 7.97 11.99 29.97
C ALA A 91 8.27 10.49 30.23
N PRO A 92 8.25 9.61 29.21
CA PRO A 92 8.57 8.20 29.40
C PRO A 92 10.06 8.03 29.70
N SER A 93 10.41 7.16 30.65
CA SER A 93 11.77 6.61 30.69
C SER A 93 12.05 5.83 29.41
N MET A 94 13.31 5.68 29.02
CA MET A 94 13.66 4.92 27.80
C MET A 94 13.11 3.49 27.81
N GLU A 95 13.21 2.80 28.96
CA GLU A 95 12.67 1.45 29.11
C GLU A 95 11.15 1.41 28.91
N ARG A 96 10.42 2.35 29.52
CA ARG A 96 8.96 2.46 29.35
C ARG A 96 8.59 2.79 27.91
N TRP A 97 9.32 3.70 27.27
CA TRP A 97 9.13 4.06 25.87
C TRP A 97 9.28 2.84 24.96
N LEU A 98 10.41 2.12 25.08
CA LEU A 98 10.70 0.93 24.28
C LEU A 98 9.66 -0.17 24.51
N SER A 99 9.26 -0.40 25.77
CA SER A 99 8.22 -1.36 26.12
C SER A 99 6.87 -1.01 25.50
N ARG A 100 6.42 0.25 25.58
CA ARG A 100 5.15 0.67 24.99
C ARG A 100 5.20 0.62 23.46
N LEU A 101 6.31 1.03 22.84
CA LEU A 101 6.52 0.95 21.41
C LEU A 101 6.46 -0.49 20.91
N ASP A 102 7.15 -1.43 21.56
CA ASP A 102 7.10 -2.85 21.23
C ASP A 102 5.68 -3.43 21.41
N SER A 103 5.02 -3.09 22.52
CA SER A 103 3.65 -3.52 22.82
C SER A 103 2.62 -3.05 21.79
N SER A 104 2.89 -1.93 21.09
CA SER A 104 2.03 -1.43 20.02
C SER A 104 2.04 -2.36 18.81
N ARG A 105 3.15 -3.09 18.57
CA ARG A 105 3.39 -3.94 17.39
C ARG A 105 3.36 -3.22 16.03
N TRP A 106 3.25 -1.90 16.00
CA TRP A 106 3.12 -1.14 14.75
C TRP A 106 4.28 -1.37 13.79
N LEU A 107 5.52 -1.28 14.30
CA LEU A 107 6.73 -1.55 13.51
C LEU A 107 6.78 -3.02 13.01
N GLY A 108 6.16 -3.93 13.74
CA GLY A 108 5.96 -5.32 13.31
C GLY A 108 5.05 -5.43 12.08
N HIS A 109 3.98 -4.61 12.01
CA HIS A 109 3.11 -4.55 10.84
C HIS A 109 3.83 -3.92 9.63
N VAL A 110 4.60 -2.84 9.84
CA VAL A 110 5.43 -2.21 8.79
C VAL A 110 6.41 -3.23 8.22
N LYS A 111 7.14 -3.92 9.09
CA LYS A 111 8.06 -5.00 8.72
C LYS A 111 7.35 -6.08 7.91
N ALA A 112 6.20 -6.57 8.37
CA ALA A 112 5.46 -7.66 7.71
C ALA A 112 4.97 -7.25 6.31
N ALA A 113 4.50 -6.01 6.15
CA ALA A 113 4.07 -5.46 4.87
C ALA A 113 5.24 -5.36 3.88
N LEU A 114 6.35 -4.73 4.27
CA LEU A 114 7.56 -4.63 3.44
C LEU A 114 8.13 -5.99 3.09
N SER A 115 8.18 -6.93 4.05
CA SER A 115 8.67 -8.30 3.81
C SER A 115 7.83 -9.03 2.77
N THR A 116 6.52 -8.86 2.83
CA THR A 116 5.58 -9.49 1.89
C THR A 116 5.68 -8.85 0.50
N ALA A 117 5.84 -7.54 0.42
CA ALA A 117 6.08 -6.83 -0.83
C ALA A 117 7.43 -7.22 -1.46
N CYS A 118 8.50 -7.36 -0.66
CA CYS A 118 9.79 -7.85 -1.12
C CYS A 118 9.70 -9.26 -1.69
N LEU A 119 8.93 -10.16 -1.05
CA LEU A 119 8.70 -11.50 -1.59
C LEU A 119 8.00 -11.44 -2.96
N ALA A 120 6.94 -10.62 -3.09
CA ALA A 120 6.26 -10.45 -4.36
C ALA A 120 7.20 -9.91 -5.44
N ALA A 121 8.02 -8.91 -5.09
CA ALA A 121 9.02 -8.34 -5.98
C ALA A 121 10.09 -9.37 -6.37
N GLN A 122 10.58 -10.18 -5.43
CA GLN A 122 11.58 -11.23 -5.67
C GLN A 122 11.08 -12.27 -6.66
N CYS A 123 9.85 -12.76 -6.48
CA CYS A 123 9.25 -13.70 -7.42
C CYS A 123 9.13 -13.12 -8.84
N LEU A 124 8.84 -11.82 -8.98
CA LEU A 124 8.70 -11.16 -10.29
C LEU A 124 10.04 -10.82 -10.97
N ASP A 125 11.00 -10.31 -10.20
CA ASP A 125 12.26 -9.78 -10.71
C ASP A 125 13.34 -10.86 -10.84
N ARG A 126 13.52 -11.67 -9.79
CA ARG A 126 14.61 -12.66 -9.70
C ARG A 126 14.21 -14.01 -10.27
N GLU A 127 12.98 -14.44 -10.03
CA GLU A 127 12.48 -15.77 -10.45
C GLU A 127 11.73 -15.72 -11.79
N GLY A 128 11.46 -14.53 -12.34
CA GLY A 128 10.68 -14.36 -13.58
C GLY A 128 9.23 -14.88 -13.50
N SER A 129 8.77 -15.24 -12.30
CA SER A 129 7.49 -15.90 -12.07
C SER A 129 6.34 -14.90 -12.04
N LYS A 130 5.11 -15.36 -12.34
CA LYS A 130 3.91 -14.54 -12.18
C LYS A 130 3.42 -14.61 -10.73
N VAL A 131 2.94 -13.50 -10.21
CA VAL A 131 2.45 -13.40 -8.81
C VAL A 131 1.01 -12.91 -8.81
N LEU A 132 0.15 -13.65 -8.12
CA LEU A 132 -1.20 -13.26 -7.73
C LEU A 132 -1.21 -12.94 -6.24
N VAL A 133 -1.63 -11.74 -5.87
CA VAL A 133 -1.83 -11.35 -4.46
C VAL A 133 -3.32 -11.27 -4.17
N HIS A 134 -3.78 -11.91 -3.11
CA HIS A 134 -5.16 -11.74 -2.65
C HIS A 134 -5.27 -11.80 -1.13
N GLY A 135 -6.36 -11.24 -0.63
CA GLY A 135 -6.82 -11.35 0.73
C GLY A 135 -8.27 -11.84 0.72
N ALA A 136 -9.07 -11.46 1.72
CA ALA A 136 -10.50 -11.79 1.68
C ALA A 136 -11.21 -11.09 0.49
N GLU A 137 -11.26 -9.75 0.51
CA GLU A 137 -11.97 -8.95 -0.49
C GLU A 137 -11.04 -8.35 -1.55
N GLY A 138 -9.72 -8.43 -1.37
CA GLY A 138 -8.77 -7.84 -2.30
C GLY A 138 -8.60 -6.33 -2.21
N THR A 139 -9.24 -5.66 -1.24
CA THR A 139 -9.33 -4.19 -1.13
C THR A 139 -8.51 -3.56 0.00
N ASP A 140 -7.79 -4.39 0.77
CA ASP A 140 -7.07 -3.98 1.97
C ASP A 140 -5.56 -4.30 1.81
N THR A 141 -5.07 -5.27 2.59
CA THR A 141 -3.69 -5.79 2.57
C THR A 141 -3.18 -6.21 1.18
N THR A 142 -4.08 -6.59 0.26
CA THR A 142 -3.74 -6.84 -1.14
C THR A 142 -3.18 -5.58 -1.80
N LEU A 143 -3.88 -4.44 -1.66
CA LEU A 143 -3.47 -3.15 -2.24
C LEU A 143 -2.16 -2.66 -1.62
N LEU A 144 -2.02 -2.84 -0.31
CA LEU A 144 -0.78 -2.55 0.42
C LEU A 144 0.41 -3.28 -0.20
N VAL A 145 0.30 -4.60 -0.39
CA VAL A 145 1.40 -5.41 -0.95
C VAL A 145 1.64 -5.06 -2.41
N THR A 146 0.60 -4.88 -3.23
CA THR A 146 0.77 -4.63 -4.67
C THR A 146 1.33 -3.25 -4.97
N ALA A 147 0.94 -2.23 -4.20
CA ALA A 147 1.49 -0.88 -4.35
C ALA A 147 2.95 -0.81 -3.88
N LEU A 148 3.30 -1.45 -2.75
CA LEU A 148 4.69 -1.51 -2.28
C LEU A 148 5.59 -2.29 -3.24
N ALA A 149 5.12 -3.41 -3.79
CA ALA A 149 5.87 -4.17 -4.78
C ALA A 149 6.14 -3.33 -6.05
N GLN A 150 5.17 -2.51 -6.49
CA GLN A 150 5.35 -1.60 -7.62
C GLN A 150 6.40 -0.52 -7.32
N LEU A 151 6.40 0.07 -6.12
CA LEU A 151 7.43 1.03 -5.72
C LEU A 151 8.84 0.41 -5.67
N ILE A 152 8.94 -0.83 -5.22
CA ILE A 152 10.19 -1.59 -5.18
C ILE A 152 10.72 -1.84 -6.60
N LEU A 153 9.85 -2.28 -7.50
CA LEU A 153 10.21 -2.78 -8.83
C LEU A 153 10.35 -1.68 -9.89
N ASP A 154 9.50 -0.66 -9.85
CA ASP A 154 9.31 0.28 -10.96
C ASP A 154 9.79 1.70 -10.59
N PRO A 155 10.86 2.21 -11.23
CA PRO A 155 11.32 3.58 -11.07
C PRO A 155 10.26 4.63 -11.40
N SER A 156 9.33 4.34 -12.32
CA SER A 156 8.26 5.29 -12.68
C SER A 156 7.34 5.55 -11.49
N CYS A 157 7.09 4.56 -10.64
CA CYS A 157 6.27 4.72 -9.44
C CYS A 157 6.93 5.58 -8.34
N ARG A 158 8.22 5.91 -8.49
CA ARG A 158 9.01 6.69 -7.53
C ARG A 158 9.12 8.18 -7.91
N THR A 159 8.59 8.57 -9.07
CA THR A 159 8.38 9.99 -9.40
C THR A 159 7.16 10.52 -8.66
N LEU A 160 7.06 11.84 -8.47
CA LEU A 160 5.89 12.47 -7.85
C LEU A 160 4.62 12.14 -8.63
N GLU A 161 4.66 12.31 -9.96
CA GLU A 161 3.54 12.00 -10.84
C GLU A 161 3.21 10.50 -10.84
N GLY A 162 4.22 9.64 -10.91
CA GLY A 162 4.00 8.20 -10.95
C GLY A 162 3.49 7.65 -9.63
N PHE A 163 3.87 8.23 -8.49
CA PHE A 163 3.31 7.88 -7.19
C PHE A 163 1.86 8.33 -7.06
N GLN A 164 1.52 9.55 -7.50
CA GLN A 164 0.12 9.99 -7.58
C GLN A 164 -0.71 9.07 -8.49
N GLY A 165 -0.18 8.70 -9.66
CA GLY A 165 -0.82 7.75 -10.58
C GLY A 165 -0.95 6.34 -10.01
N LEU A 166 0.02 5.89 -9.20
CA LEU A 166 -0.06 4.62 -8.46
C LEU A 166 -1.21 4.67 -7.43
N LEU A 167 -1.33 5.75 -6.66
CA LEU A 167 -2.41 5.93 -5.69
C LEU A 167 -3.78 5.96 -6.36
N GLU A 168 -3.91 6.72 -7.45
CA GLU A 168 -5.16 6.79 -8.21
C GLU A 168 -5.56 5.40 -8.72
N ARG A 169 -4.63 4.65 -9.31
CA ARG A 169 -4.91 3.32 -9.87
C ARG A 169 -5.13 2.23 -8.82
N GLU A 170 -4.27 2.16 -7.80
CA GLU A 170 -4.25 1.05 -6.87
C GLU A 170 -5.20 1.23 -5.70
N TRP A 171 -5.43 2.46 -5.25
CA TRP A 171 -6.22 2.74 -4.04
C TRP A 171 -7.57 3.39 -4.34
N ILE A 172 -7.65 4.31 -5.32
CA ILE A 172 -8.84 5.15 -5.53
C ILE A 172 -9.78 4.58 -6.62
N GLU A 173 -9.31 4.41 -7.85
CA GLU A 173 -10.08 3.99 -9.02
C GLU A 173 -10.04 2.46 -9.27
N VAL A 174 -9.63 1.64 -8.29
CA VAL A 174 -9.29 0.19 -8.45
C VAL A 174 -9.93 -0.48 -9.67
N ARG A 175 -9.14 -0.57 -10.74
CA ARG A 175 -9.42 -1.41 -11.90
C ARG A 175 -8.81 -2.78 -11.65
N VAL A 176 -9.60 -3.85 -11.83
CA VAL A 176 -9.10 -5.23 -11.72
C VAL A 176 -8.37 -5.55 -13.03
N GLY A 177 -7.03 -5.59 -13.04
CA GLY A 177 -6.28 -5.90 -14.26
C GLY A 177 -4.82 -6.31 -14.03
N ALA A 178 -4.26 -7.07 -14.98
CA ALA A 178 -2.91 -7.63 -14.93
C ALA A 178 -1.84 -6.61 -15.34
N LEU A 179 -0.78 -6.44 -14.54
CA LEU A 179 0.44 -5.75 -14.99
C LEU A 179 1.29 -6.69 -15.87
N ARG A 180 1.48 -6.34 -17.14
CA ARG A 180 2.36 -7.06 -18.09
C ARG A 180 3.64 -6.26 -18.34
N ARG A 181 4.78 -6.96 -18.41
CA ARG A 181 6.04 -6.41 -18.93
C ARG A 181 5.93 -6.33 -20.46
N VAL A 182 6.03 -5.15 -21.05
CA VAL A 182 6.10 -5.01 -22.52
C VAL A 182 7.54 -5.23 -22.93
N GLY A 183 7.80 -6.26 -23.73
CA GLY A 183 9.09 -6.47 -24.37
C GLY A 183 9.23 -5.54 -25.58
N GLY A 184 10.18 -4.60 -25.53
CA GLY A 184 10.55 -3.75 -26.66
C GLY A 184 10.99 -2.34 -26.24
N SER A 185 12.31 -2.10 -26.19
CA SER A 185 13.04 -0.80 -26.11
C SER A 185 12.55 0.34 -25.20
N TRP A 186 11.54 0.15 -24.36
CA TRP A 186 11.04 1.11 -23.37
C TRP A 186 10.90 0.41 -22.01
N PRO A 187 11.60 0.87 -20.96
CA PRO A 187 11.50 0.24 -19.63
C PRO A 187 10.25 0.76 -18.93
N GLY A 188 9.13 0.04 -19.05
CA GLY A 188 7.89 0.35 -18.32
C GLY A 188 6.92 -0.82 -18.28
N TRP A 189 6.30 -1.04 -17.11
CA TRP A 189 5.18 -1.97 -16.97
C TRP A 189 3.91 -1.30 -17.52
N VAL A 190 3.27 -1.89 -18.52
CA VAL A 190 2.08 -1.31 -19.16
C VAL A 190 0.86 -2.20 -18.91
N PHE A 191 -0.27 -1.54 -18.63
CA PHE A 191 -1.57 -2.16 -18.40
C PHE A 191 -2.14 -2.74 -19.71
N SER A 192 -2.69 -3.95 -19.68
CA SER A 192 -3.48 -4.51 -20.79
C SER A 192 -4.98 -4.29 -20.53
N PRO A 193 -5.71 -3.54 -21.38
CA PRO A 193 -7.07 -3.08 -21.08
C PRO A 193 -8.21 -4.06 -21.41
N ARG A 194 -7.94 -5.34 -21.75
CA ARG A 194 -9.03 -6.28 -22.06
C ARG A 194 -9.68 -6.83 -20.80
N ILE A 195 -10.77 -6.20 -20.35
CA ILE A 195 -11.67 -6.73 -19.31
C ILE A 195 -13.10 -6.78 -19.89
N PRO A 196 -13.86 -7.88 -19.68
CA PRO A 196 -15.28 -7.94 -20.04
C PRO A 196 -16.11 -6.95 -19.20
N HIS A 197 -17.13 -6.34 -19.81
CA HIS A 197 -18.10 -5.51 -19.08
C HIS A 197 -18.77 -6.31 -17.95
N GLY A 198 -18.73 -5.80 -16.70
CA GLY A 198 -19.50 -6.35 -15.57
C GLY A 198 -18.73 -6.80 -14.31
N VAL A 199 -17.41 -6.62 -14.23
CA VAL A 199 -16.63 -6.95 -13.02
C VAL A 199 -16.74 -5.82 -11.98
N PRO A 200 -17.04 -6.09 -10.69
CA PRO A 200 -17.06 -5.07 -9.64
C PRO A 200 -15.69 -4.39 -9.46
N GLN A 201 -15.65 -3.07 -9.63
CA GLN A 201 -14.48 -2.20 -9.40
C GLN A 201 -14.38 -1.87 -7.90
N ALA A 202 -13.59 -2.64 -7.15
CA ALA A 202 -13.54 -2.53 -5.69
C ALA A 202 -12.36 -1.66 -5.23
N GLY A 203 -12.60 -0.35 -5.09
CA GLY A 203 -11.67 0.64 -4.48
C GLY A 203 -11.24 0.30 -3.04
N HIS A 204 -10.19 0.95 -2.54
CA HIS A 204 -9.98 1.01 -1.09
C HIS A 204 -11.14 1.79 -0.48
N PRO A 205 -11.84 1.27 0.55
CA PRO A 205 -13.02 1.91 1.07
C PRO A 205 -12.67 3.05 2.04
N PHE A 206 -12.11 4.15 1.52
CA PHE A 206 -11.57 5.26 2.31
C PHE A 206 -12.59 5.81 3.31
N GLN A 207 -13.83 6.07 2.88
CA GLN A 207 -14.84 6.61 3.79
C GLN A 207 -15.19 5.67 4.94
N LEU A 208 -15.06 4.36 4.75
CA LEU A 208 -15.28 3.37 5.80
C LEU A 208 -14.05 3.15 6.69
N ARG A 209 -12.85 3.20 6.11
CA ARG A 209 -11.59 2.98 6.83
C ARG A 209 -11.12 4.21 7.60
N CYS A 210 -11.42 5.39 7.08
CA CYS A 210 -11.01 6.71 7.58
C CYS A 210 -12.22 7.57 8.02
N ALA A 211 -13.36 6.93 8.36
CA ALA A 211 -14.64 7.59 8.68
C ALA A 211 -14.57 8.63 9.81
N ARG A 212 -13.56 8.52 10.67
CA ARG A 212 -13.33 9.41 11.82
C ARG A 212 -11.86 9.79 11.86
N SER A 213 -11.54 10.88 12.55
CA SER A 213 -10.16 11.28 12.79
C SER A 213 -9.36 10.09 13.35
N ALA A 214 -8.11 9.97 12.90
CA ALA A 214 -7.16 8.96 13.38
C ALA A 214 -7.03 8.95 14.92
N SER A 215 -7.34 10.06 15.59
CA SER A 215 -7.29 10.23 17.05
C SER A 215 -8.65 10.06 17.76
N SER A 216 -9.70 9.62 17.06
CA SER A 216 -11.04 9.52 17.65
C SER A 216 -11.20 8.30 18.56
N HIS A 217 -11.90 8.47 19.68
CA HIS A 217 -12.13 7.42 20.68
C HIS A 217 -13.34 6.51 20.36
N GLY A 218 -14.14 6.88 19.35
CA GLY A 218 -15.37 6.18 18.98
C GLY A 218 -15.11 5.10 17.93
N ARG A 219 -15.50 3.85 18.21
CA ARG A 219 -15.03 2.66 17.48
C ARG A 219 -16.00 2.18 16.41
N GLY A 220 -15.61 2.22 15.14
CA GLY A 220 -16.29 1.50 14.07
C GLY A 220 -15.71 0.10 13.87
N LYS A 221 -16.53 -0.94 13.64
CA LYS A 221 -16.03 -2.32 13.34
C LYS A 221 -15.19 -2.40 12.07
N GLN A 222 -15.23 -1.37 11.22
CA GLN A 222 -14.63 -1.36 9.89
C GLN A 222 -13.50 -0.34 9.72
N GLU A 223 -13.15 0.43 10.75
CA GLU A 223 -11.99 1.34 10.72
C GLU A 223 -10.67 0.56 10.71
N ALA A 224 -9.70 1.02 9.92
CA ALA A 224 -8.35 0.46 9.89
C ALA A 224 -7.33 1.42 9.26
N PRO A 225 -6.16 1.66 9.88
CA PRO A 225 -5.17 2.61 9.38
C PRO A 225 -4.28 1.97 8.29
N LEU A 226 -4.87 1.25 7.33
CA LEU A 226 -4.13 0.53 6.29
C LEU A 226 -3.42 1.47 5.30
N PHE A 227 -4.09 2.56 4.92
CA PHE A 227 -3.47 3.58 4.08
C PHE A 227 -2.31 4.27 4.83
N LEU A 228 -2.47 4.53 6.13
CA LEU A 228 -1.37 5.01 6.98
C LEU A 228 -0.21 4.01 7.05
N LEU A 229 -0.50 2.72 7.22
CA LEU A 229 0.53 1.67 7.21
C LEU A 229 1.30 1.64 5.88
N PHE A 230 0.59 1.85 4.76
CA PHE A 230 1.22 2.01 3.45
C PHE A 230 2.14 3.22 3.42
N LEU A 231 1.67 4.41 3.83
CA LEU A 231 2.49 5.62 3.86
C LEU A 231 3.74 5.47 4.74
N ASP A 232 3.61 4.81 5.90
CA ASP A 232 4.76 4.50 6.77
C ASP A 232 5.76 3.60 6.05
N CYS A 233 5.31 2.54 5.36
CA CYS A 233 6.19 1.71 4.54
C CYS A 233 6.90 2.52 3.44
N VAL A 234 6.23 3.49 2.79
CA VAL A 234 6.86 4.38 1.80
C VAL A 234 7.89 5.30 2.47
N TRP A 235 7.62 5.79 3.67
CA TRP A 235 8.60 6.54 4.46
C TRP A 235 9.82 5.69 4.85
N GLN A 236 9.65 4.41 5.18
CA GLN A 236 10.80 3.52 5.39
C GLN A 236 11.64 3.39 4.10
N LEU A 237 11.00 3.31 2.93
CA LEU A 237 11.71 3.27 1.63
C LEU A 237 12.47 4.57 1.36
N SER A 238 11.87 5.74 1.58
CA SER A 238 12.56 7.03 1.37
C SER A 238 13.77 7.16 2.28
N ARG A 239 13.70 6.62 3.51
CA ARG A 239 14.83 6.63 4.44
C ARG A 239 15.97 5.70 4.09
N GLN A 240 15.66 4.49 3.62
CA GLN A 240 16.68 3.53 3.21
C GLN A 240 17.26 3.88 1.83
N PHE A 241 16.50 4.61 1.00
CA PHE A 241 16.90 5.02 -0.35
C PHE A 241 16.71 6.54 -0.55
N PRO A 242 17.51 7.39 0.14
CA PRO A 242 17.30 8.84 0.20
C PRO A 242 17.33 9.56 -1.15
N PHE A 243 17.94 8.96 -2.17
CA PHE A 243 18.02 9.54 -3.50
C PHE A 243 16.99 8.98 -4.49
N SER A 244 16.25 7.91 -4.15
CA SER A 244 15.50 7.13 -5.13
C SER A 244 14.04 7.55 -5.32
N LEU A 245 13.48 8.35 -4.41
CA LEU A 245 12.12 8.87 -4.48
C LEU A 245 12.15 10.37 -4.76
N GLU A 246 11.39 10.81 -5.77
CA GLU A 246 11.33 12.22 -6.20
C GLU A 246 10.57 13.09 -5.21
N PHE A 247 9.71 12.49 -4.39
CA PHE A 247 8.93 13.17 -3.37
C PHE A 247 9.50 12.93 -1.97
N GLY A 248 9.34 13.92 -1.10
CA GLY A 248 9.78 13.90 0.29
C GLY A 248 8.67 13.52 1.27
N GLU A 249 9.02 13.56 2.55
CA GLU A 249 8.11 13.28 3.68
C GLU A 249 6.87 14.19 3.68
N GLN A 250 7.01 15.45 3.23
CA GLN A 250 5.91 16.40 3.18
C GLN A 250 4.72 15.91 2.34
N LEU A 251 4.98 15.18 1.24
CA LEU A 251 3.90 14.58 0.46
C LEU A 251 3.16 13.52 1.28
N LEU A 252 3.90 12.66 1.98
CA LEU A 252 3.31 11.58 2.76
C LEU A 252 2.47 12.11 3.94
N LEU A 253 2.94 13.16 4.61
CA LEU A 253 2.19 13.85 5.66
C LEU A 253 0.92 14.50 5.09
N THR A 254 1.02 15.17 3.95
CA THR A 254 -0.12 15.82 3.29
C THR A 254 -1.18 14.80 2.85
N LEU A 255 -0.75 13.64 2.33
CA LEU A 255 -1.63 12.53 1.98
C LEU A 255 -2.30 11.92 3.21
N PHE A 256 -1.57 11.78 4.31
CA PHE A 256 -2.13 11.32 5.57
C PHE A 256 -3.24 12.26 6.04
N ASP A 257 -2.98 13.57 6.16
CA ASP A 257 -3.97 14.51 6.66
C ASP A 257 -5.23 14.52 5.75
N ASN A 258 -5.04 14.53 4.42
CA ASN A 258 -6.14 14.50 3.47
C ASN A 258 -6.88 13.15 3.36
N ALA A 259 -6.33 12.04 3.86
CA ALA A 259 -7.06 10.78 3.91
C ALA A 259 -8.12 10.76 5.03
N TYR A 260 -7.92 11.53 6.11
CA TYR A 260 -8.83 11.57 7.27
C TYR A 260 -9.68 12.85 7.32
N ALA A 261 -9.15 13.98 6.84
CA ALA A 261 -9.87 15.24 6.77
C ALA A 261 -9.40 16.03 5.54
N SER A 262 -10.28 16.23 4.57
CA SER A 262 -9.94 16.90 3.32
C SER A 262 -11.00 17.86 2.84
N ALA A 263 -10.56 18.94 2.21
CA ALA A 263 -11.39 19.81 1.39
C ALA A 263 -11.59 19.28 -0.05
N TYR A 264 -10.94 18.16 -0.40
CA TYR A 264 -10.91 17.60 -1.75
C TYR A 264 -11.69 16.29 -1.86
N GLY A 265 -12.13 15.96 -3.07
CA GLY A 265 -12.85 14.72 -3.34
C GLY A 265 -11.98 13.48 -3.50
N THR A 266 -10.66 13.63 -3.52
CA THR A 266 -9.71 12.57 -3.92
C THR A 266 -9.88 11.30 -3.10
N PHE A 267 -10.04 11.39 -1.77
CA PHE A 267 -10.20 10.24 -0.87
C PHE A 267 -11.64 10.00 -0.38
N LEU A 268 -12.65 10.60 -1.04
CA LEU A 268 -14.06 10.37 -0.69
C LEU A 268 -14.61 9.03 -1.23
N CYS A 269 -15.72 8.57 -0.64
CA CYS A 269 -16.46 7.36 -1.02
C CYS A 269 -15.68 6.06 -0.81
N ASN A 270 -16.28 4.92 -1.19
CA ASN A 270 -15.68 3.59 -0.97
C ASN A 270 -15.28 2.83 -2.24
N ASN A 271 -15.78 3.23 -3.41
CA ASN A 271 -15.49 2.58 -4.69
C ASN A 271 -15.77 3.49 -5.89
N GLU A 272 -15.28 3.12 -7.09
CA GLU A 272 -15.41 3.91 -8.32
C GLU A 272 -16.89 4.14 -8.71
N LYS A 273 -17.76 3.16 -8.47
CA LYS A 273 -19.21 3.27 -8.74
C LYS A 273 -19.86 4.34 -7.87
N GLU A 274 -19.57 4.37 -6.57
CA GLU A 274 -20.05 5.43 -5.67
C GLU A 274 -19.53 6.81 -6.11
N ARG A 275 -18.23 6.90 -6.43
CA ARG A 275 -17.58 8.16 -6.84
C ARG A 275 -18.19 8.75 -8.11
N SER A 276 -18.42 7.91 -9.12
CA SER A 276 -18.93 8.32 -10.44
C SER A 276 -20.45 8.49 -10.46
N VAL A 277 -21.19 7.52 -9.93
CA VAL A 277 -22.65 7.46 -10.10
C VAL A 277 -23.39 8.16 -8.96
N LEU A 278 -22.94 7.99 -7.71
CA LEU A 278 -23.69 8.46 -6.54
C LEU A 278 -23.28 9.86 -6.09
N CYS A 279 -21.97 10.13 -6.05
CA CYS A 279 -21.43 11.37 -5.50
C CYS A 279 -20.96 12.38 -6.56
N LYS A 280 -20.84 11.94 -7.82
CA LYS A 280 -20.35 12.76 -8.96
C LYS A 280 -19.10 13.56 -8.61
N VAL A 281 -18.16 12.91 -7.92
CA VAL A 281 -17.04 13.58 -7.23
C VAL A 281 -16.23 14.47 -8.18
N LYS A 282 -16.02 14.03 -9.43
CA LYS A 282 -15.26 14.79 -10.45
C LYS A 282 -15.94 16.11 -10.84
N GLU A 283 -17.24 16.22 -10.67
CA GLU A 283 -18.05 17.40 -11.02
C GLU A 283 -18.34 18.28 -9.80
N SER A 284 -18.44 17.67 -8.61
CA SER A 284 -18.90 18.32 -7.38
C SER A 284 -17.77 18.72 -6.43
N THR A 285 -16.52 18.31 -6.68
CA THR A 285 -15.39 18.55 -5.78
C THR A 285 -14.11 18.88 -6.53
N HIS A 286 -13.16 19.51 -5.83
CA HIS A 286 -11.81 19.72 -6.34
C HIS A 286 -10.92 18.48 -6.12
N SER A 287 -9.96 18.28 -7.02
CA SER A 287 -8.94 17.23 -6.91
C SER A 287 -7.76 17.71 -6.07
N LEU A 288 -7.33 16.89 -5.10
CA LEU A 288 -6.09 17.11 -4.34
C LEU A 288 -4.88 17.20 -5.27
N TRP A 289 -4.86 16.38 -6.32
CA TRP A 289 -3.76 16.36 -7.30
C TRP A 289 -3.62 17.69 -8.03
N ALA A 290 -4.74 18.34 -8.34
CA ALA A 290 -4.72 19.65 -9.00
C ALA A 290 -4.07 20.73 -8.13
N TRP A 291 -4.29 20.66 -6.81
CA TRP A 291 -3.65 21.56 -5.86
C TRP A 291 -2.17 21.22 -5.61
N LEU A 292 -1.85 19.95 -5.34
CA LEU A 292 -0.46 19.51 -5.08
C LEU A 292 0.48 19.78 -6.26
N ASN A 293 -0.04 19.77 -7.49
CA ASN A 293 0.75 20.00 -8.70
C ASN A 293 0.90 21.48 -9.09
N GLN A 294 0.34 22.41 -8.30
CA GLN A 294 0.65 23.83 -8.46
C GLN A 294 2.15 24.07 -8.19
N PRO A 295 2.84 24.93 -8.95
CA PRO A 295 4.30 25.08 -8.85
C PRO A 295 4.82 25.35 -7.44
N GLU A 296 4.12 26.22 -6.70
CA GLU A 296 4.48 26.62 -5.34
C GLU A 296 4.39 25.47 -4.33
N GLU A 297 3.33 24.66 -4.42
CA GLU A 297 3.14 23.50 -3.55
C GLU A 297 4.02 22.35 -3.97
N LYS A 298 4.07 22.04 -5.26
CA LYS A 298 4.91 20.98 -5.84
C LYS A 298 6.36 21.08 -5.36
N GLN A 299 6.93 22.28 -5.34
CA GLN A 299 8.31 22.48 -4.90
C GLN A 299 8.57 22.05 -3.45
N LYS A 300 7.58 22.17 -2.56
CA LYS A 300 7.67 21.74 -1.15
C LYS A 300 7.60 20.22 -1.00
N LEU A 301 7.00 19.54 -1.98
CA LEU A 301 6.80 18.09 -1.97
C LEU A 301 8.01 17.34 -2.53
N LEU A 302 8.87 18.00 -3.31
CA LEU A 302 10.00 17.36 -3.97
C LEU A 302 11.16 17.09 -3.02
N ASN A 303 11.81 15.96 -3.23
CA ASN A 303 13.06 15.60 -2.60
C ASN A 303 14.23 16.24 -3.38
N PRO A 304 14.96 17.21 -2.81
CA PRO A 304 16.05 17.88 -3.50
C PRO A 304 17.23 16.95 -3.80
N LEU A 305 17.33 15.81 -3.10
CA LEU A 305 18.38 14.81 -3.31
C LEU A 305 17.99 13.77 -4.38
N TYR A 306 16.82 13.91 -5.02
CA TYR A 306 16.38 12.90 -5.96
C TYR A 306 17.35 12.74 -7.14
N SER A 307 17.72 11.49 -7.39
CA SER A 307 18.41 11.05 -8.59
C SER A 307 17.70 9.82 -9.13
N ARG A 308 17.44 9.80 -10.45
CA ARG A 308 16.70 8.69 -11.06
C ARG A 308 17.49 7.39 -10.88
N ASN A 309 17.00 6.52 -10.01
CA ASN A 309 17.54 5.19 -9.78
C ASN A 309 16.74 4.15 -10.59
N PRO A 310 17.28 3.62 -11.71
CA PRO A 310 16.55 2.66 -12.56
C PRO A 310 16.47 1.26 -11.94
N LEU A 311 17.22 0.97 -10.88
CA LEU A 311 17.31 -0.35 -10.28
C LEU A 311 16.14 -0.64 -9.34
N VAL A 312 15.87 -1.92 -9.13
CA VAL A 312 14.97 -2.40 -8.07
C VAL A 312 15.57 -2.06 -6.70
N ILE A 313 14.76 -1.50 -5.81
CA ILE A 313 15.19 -1.14 -4.45
C ILE A 313 14.79 -2.23 -3.45
N TRP A 314 15.77 -2.86 -2.80
CA TRP A 314 15.54 -3.98 -1.87
C TRP A 314 15.67 -3.50 -0.41
N PRO A 315 14.59 -3.05 0.25
CA PRO A 315 14.68 -2.56 1.62
C PRO A 315 15.09 -3.67 2.58
N SER A 316 15.90 -3.32 3.58
CA SER A 316 16.09 -4.14 4.76
C SER A 316 14.82 -4.17 5.59
N VAL A 317 14.38 -5.38 5.91
CA VAL A 317 13.22 -5.65 6.78
C VAL A 317 13.65 -6.24 8.12
N GLU A 318 14.93 -6.06 8.49
CA GLU A 318 15.40 -6.38 9.83
C GLU A 318 14.80 -5.39 10.86
N PRO A 319 14.44 -5.83 12.08
CA PRO A 319 13.82 -4.95 13.06
C PRO A 319 14.62 -3.66 13.34
N GLN A 320 15.95 -3.72 13.36
CA GLN A 320 16.84 -2.56 13.54
C GLN A 320 16.79 -1.55 12.39
N SER A 321 16.37 -1.97 11.20
CA SER A 321 16.27 -1.11 10.01
C SER A 321 14.91 -0.41 9.92
N ILE A 322 13.91 -0.86 10.67
CA ILE A 322 12.57 -0.25 10.72
C ILE A 322 12.52 0.68 11.92
N GLN A 323 12.22 1.95 11.69
CA GLN A 323 12.20 2.94 12.76
C GLN A 323 10.84 3.64 12.85
N LEU A 324 10.58 4.27 14.00
CA LEU A 324 9.39 5.09 14.15
C LEU A 324 9.43 6.29 13.20
N TRP A 325 8.33 6.52 12.48
CA TRP A 325 8.12 7.74 11.71
C TRP A 325 7.88 8.95 12.61
N GLN A 326 8.97 9.52 13.11
CA GLN A 326 8.93 10.60 14.11
C GLN A 326 8.20 11.85 13.60
N GLY A 327 8.42 12.24 12.33
CA GLY A 327 7.80 13.42 11.74
C GLY A 327 6.27 13.33 11.60
N LEU A 328 5.70 12.11 11.68
CA LEU A 328 4.25 11.94 11.82
C LEU A 328 3.82 11.74 13.27
N PHE A 329 4.38 10.73 13.95
CA PHE A 329 3.86 10.29 15.25
C PHE A 329 4.29 11.17 16.43
N LEU A 330 5.38 11.91 16.30
CA LEU A 330 5.88 12.84 17.32
C LEU A 330 5.71 14.31 16.93
N ARG A 331 4.98 14.59 15.84
CA ARG A 331 4.85 15.94 15.24
C ARG A 331 4.29 17.02 16.17
N TRP A 332 3.53 16.61 17.18
CA TRP A 332 2.91 17.51 18.17
C TRP A 332 3.73 17.68 19.46
N ILE A 333 4.82 16.93 19.59
CA ILE A 333 5.61 16.81 20.82
C ILE A 333 7.02 17.33 20.59
N ARG A 334 7.59 17.03 19.42
CA ARG A 334 8.92 17.50 19.03
C ARG A 334 8.79 18.65 18.03
N PRO A 335 9.42 19.81 18.32
CA PRO A 335 9.50 20.89 17.34
C PRO A 335 10.20 20.39 16.06
N SER A 336 9.64 20.73 14.89
CA SER A 336 10.26 20.43 13.60
C SER A 336 11.39 21.41 13.24
N GLN A 337 11.56 22.50 14.00
CA GLN A 337 12.44 23.62 13.68
C GLN A 337 13.83 23.18 13.18
N HIS A 338 14.53 22.31 13.90
CA HIS A 338 15.87 21.86 13.50
C HIS A 338 15.88 20.99 12.24
N LEU A 339 14.82 20.20 12.02
CA LEU A 339 14.66 19.42 10.79
C LEU A 339 14.37 20.36 9.61
N ASP A 340 13.52 21.36 9.81
CA ASP A 340 13.19 22.37 8.81
C ASP A 340 14.42 23.21 8.43
N GLU A 341 15.22 23.63 9.43
CA GLU A 341 16.50 24.32 9.24
C GLU A 341 17.49 23.46 8.44
N ALA A 342 17.66 22.18 8.82
CA ALA A 342 18.53 21.26 8.09
C ALA A 342 18.05 21.05 6.64
N TRP A 343 16.74 20.95 6.43
CA TRP A 343 16.16 20.78 5.09
C TRP A 343 16.35 22.01 4.22
N ALA A 344 16.16 23.20 4.80
CA ALA A 344 16.41 24.46 4.11
C ALA A 344 17.88 24.59 3.70
N GLU A 345 18.80 24.14 4.55
CA GLU A 345 20.24 24.16 4.23
C GLU A 345 20.58 23.16 3.11
N ILE A 346 20.03 21.94 3.15
CA ILE A 346 20.19 20.97 2.05
C ILE A 346 19.71 21.57 0.72
N GLN A 347 18.56 22.24 0.71
CA GLN A 347 18.04 22.89 -0.49
C GLN A 347 18.96 24.00 -1.02
N LYS A 348 19.60 24.78 -0.14
CA LYS A 348 20.59 25.79 -0.55
C LYS A 348 21.83 25.13 -1.17
N LEU A 349 22.36 24.08 -0.53
CA LEU A 349 23.54 23.38 -1.01
C LEU A 349 23.32 22.75 -2.39
N VAL A 350 22.14 22.17 -2.63
CA VAL A 350 21.79 21.59 -3.93
C VAL A 350 21.59 22.65 -5.01
N LYS A 351 21.09 23.84 -4.68
CA LYS A 351 20.88 24.95 -5.63
C LYS A 351 22.15 25.77 -5.91
N GLY A 352 23.13 25.72 -4.99
CA GLY A 352 24.40 26.44 -5.09
C GLY A 352 25.48 25.70 -5.90
N ASN A 353 25.28 24.41 -6.17
CA ASN A 353 26.02 23.60 -7.14
C ASN A 353 25.23 23.50 -8.45
#